data_AF-A0A8D2LAM6-F1
#
_entry.id   AF-A0A8D2LAM6-F1
#
_cell.length_a   1.000
_cell.length_b   1.000
_cell.length_c   1.000
_cell.angle_alpha   90.00
_cell.angle_beta   90.00
_cell.angle_gamma   90.00
#
_symmetry.space_group_name_H-M   'P 1'
#
loop_
_entity.id
_entity.type
_entity.pdbx_description
1 polymer ?
#
loop_
_entity_poly.entity_id
_entity_poly.type
_entity_poly.pdbx_seq_one_letter_code
_entity_poly.pdbx_strand_id
1 'polypeptide(L)' 'MAQKDPCKKYACQIQKCLQANNYLESKCEAIFQEMRRCCARYPKGRSTSCSGFQSEKKEKEMLAPNRFCTPHL' A
#
# COMPACT_ATOMS: atom_id res chain seq x y z
N MET A 1 10.83 20.64 11.34
CA MET A 1 11.32 19.24 11.28
C MET A 1 10.25 18.41 10.57
N ALA A 2 10.59 17.72 9.47
CA ALA A 2 9.63 16.84 8.80
C ALA A 2 9.19 15.73 9.78
N GLN A 3 7.91 15.69 10.11
CA GLN A 3 7.38 14.62 10.96
C GLN A 3 7.66 13.28 10.28
N LYS A 4 8.33 12.35 10.99
CA LYS A 4 8.61 11.01 10.47
C LYS A 4 7.30 10.34 10.08
N ASP A 5 7.23 9.87 8.85
CA ASP A 5 6.09 9.12 8.35
C ASP A 5 5.91 7.83 9.19
N PRO A 6 4.75 7.65 9.84
CA PRO A 6 4.55 6.56 10.80
C PRO A 6 4.51 5.17 10.16
N CYS A 7 4.19 5.07 8.86
CA CYS A 7 4.09 3.80 8.14
C CYS A 7 5.30 3.51 7.23
N LYS A 8 6.28 4.43 7.18
CA LYS A 8 7.51 4.30 6.40
C LYS A 8 8.28 3.01 6.68
N LYS A 9 8.25 2.52 7.94
CA LYS A 9 8.88 1.26 8.34
C LYS A 9 8.38 0.09 7.50
N TYR A 10 7.06 -0.04 7.35
CA TYR A 10 6.45 -1.11 6.57
C TYR A 10 6.72 -0.94 5.08
N ALA A 11 6.69 0.29 4.56
CA ALA A 11 7.04 0.58 3.17
C ALA A 11 8.45 0.09 2.83
N CYS A 12 9.43 0.37 3.69
CA CYS A 12 10.80 -0.11 3.52
C CYS A 12 10.89 -1.64 3.63
N GLN A 13 10.11 -2.27 4.52
CA GLN A 13 10.09 -3.73 4.64
C GLN A 13 9.49 -4.41 3.40
N ILE A 14 8.45 -3.83 2.78
CA ILE A 14 7.88 -4.32 1.53
C ILE A 14 8.93 -4.29 0.43
N GLN A 15 9.62 -3.17 0.25
CA GLN A 15 10.68 -3.06 -0.77
C GLN A 15 11.79 -4.11 -0.57
N LYS A 16 12.26 -4.29 0.67
CA LYS A 16 13.25 -5.34 0.99
C LYS A 16 12.73 -6.75 0.70
N CYS A 17 11.48 -7.03 1.07
CA CYS A 17 10.88 -8.32 0.83
C CYS A 17 10.74 -8.60 -0.67
N LEU A 18 10.28 -7.62 -1.45
CA LEU A 18 10.16 -7.76 -2.90
C LEU A 18 11.52 -8.03 -3.53
N GLN A 19 12.55 -7.25 -3.18
CA GLN A 19 13.91 -7.49 -3.68
C GLN A 19 14.42 -8.89 -3.34
N ALA A 20 14.17 -9.38 -2.12
CA ALA A 20 14.57 -10.73 -1.70
C ALA A 20 13.76 -11.86 -2.37
N ASN A 21 12.54 -11.56 -2.84
CA ASN A 21 11.60 -12.55 -3.37
C ASN A 21 11.37 -12.43 -4.88
N ASN A 22 12.28 -11.80 -5.62
CA ASN A 22 12.14 -11.56 -7.06
C ASN A 22 10.83 -10.84 -7.41
N TYR A 23 10.45 -9.89 -6.56
CA TYR A 23 9.23 -9.09 -6.67
C TYR A 23 7.92 -9.90 -6.62
N LEU A 24 7.95 -11.14 -6.12
CA LEU A 24 6.75 -11.93 -5.89
C LEU A 24 5.97 -11.42 -4.68
N GLU A 25 4.98 -10.57 -4.93
CA GLU A 25 4.16 -9.91 -3.91
C GLU A 25 3.46 -10.90 -2.96
N SER A 26 3.03 -12.06 -3.46
CA SER A 26 2.38 -13.11 -2.66
C SER A 26 3.25 -13.57 -1.48
N LYS A 27 4.57 -13.56 -1.63
CA LYS A 27 5.51 -13.92 -0.54
C LYS A 27 5.63 -12.83 0.52
N CYS A 28 5.24 -11.60 0.19
CA CYS A 28 5.33 -10.42 1.05
C CYS A 28 3.98 -10.00 1.62
N GLU A 29 2.91 -10.77 1.40
CA GLU A 29 1.53 -10.41 1.73
C GLU A 29 1.37 -9.98 3.19
N ALA A 30 2.03 -10.66 4.12
CA ALA A 30 2.01 -10.30 5.54
C ALA A 30 2.45 -8.85 5.80
N ILE A 31 3.49 -8.38 5.08
CA ILE A 31 4.00 -7.01 5.24
C ILE A 31 3.06 -6.00 4.60
N PHE A 32 2.45 -6.34 3.45
CA PHE A 32 1.39 -5.54 2.85
C PHE A 32 0.20 -5.39 3.80
N GLN A 33 -0.23 -6.47 4.47
CA GLN A 33 -1.31 -6.42 5.46
C GLN A 33 -0.95 -5.51 6.65
N GLU A 34 0.27 -5.59 7.17
CA GLU A 34 0.74 -4.69 8.24
C GLU A 34 0.77 -3.23 7.79
N MET A 35 1.17 -2.96 6.54
CA MET A 35 1.10 -1.61 5.99
C MET A 35 -0.33 -1.12 5.86
N ARG A 36 -1.27 -1.95 5.38
CA ARG A 36 -2.71 -1.61 5.35
C ARG A 36 -3.26 -1.34 6.75
N ARG A 37 -2.87 -2.12 7.75
CA ARG A 37 -3.24 -1.91 9.16
C ARG A 37 -2.66 -0.60 9.69
N CYS A 38 -1.41 -0.30 9.38
CA CYS A 38 -0.79 0.97 9.74
C CYS A 38 -1.57 2.15 9.14
N CYS A 39 -1.90 2.09 7.85
CA CYS A 39 -2.65 3.13 7.17
C CYS A 39 -4.09 3.28 7.68
N ALA A 40 -4.69 2.21 8.20
CA ALA A 40 -6.02 2.28 8.82
C ALA A 40 -6.03 2.99 10.19
N ARG A 41 -4.87 3.07 10.88
CA ARG A 41 -4.76 3.69 12.21
C ARG A 41 -4.62 5.21 12.17
N TYR A 42 -4.21 5.78 11.04
CA TYR A 42 -3.93 7.22 10.92
C TYR A 42 -4.89 7.90 9.94
N PRO A 43 -5.22 9.18 10.16
CA PRO A 43 -6.02 9.94 9.21
C PRO A 43 -5.28 10.09 7.87
N LYS A 44 -6.06 10.26 6.79
CA LYS A 44 -5.53 10.46 5.44
C LYS A 44 -4.55 11.65 5.43
N GLY A 45 -3.43 11.50 4.71
CA GLY A 45 -2.41 12.54 4.62
C GLY A 45 -1.41 12.57 5.78
N ARG A 46 -1.60 11.79 6.85
CA ARG A 46 -0.61 11.67 7.94
C ARG A 46 0.65 10.90 7.53
N SER A 47 0.52 9.98 6.59
CA SER A 47 1.60 9.18 6.02
C SER A 47 1.53 9.26 4.50
N THR A 48 2.57 9.80 3.87
CA THR A 48 2.74 9.80 2.41
C THR A 48 2.82 8.37 1.87
N SER A 49 3.39 7.45 2.66
CA SER A 49 3.51 6.03 2.31
C SER A 49 2.15 5.35 2.19
N CYS A 50 1.13 5.86 2.89
CA CYS A 50 -0.22 5.33 2.86
C CYS A 50 -1.06 5.77 1.65
N SER A 51 -0.61 6.72 0.86
CA SER A 51 -1.35 7.18 -0.32
C SER A 51 -1.56 6.05 -1.34
N GLY A 52 -0.59 5.15 -1.50
CA GLY A 52 -0.72 3.97 -2.38
C GLY A 52 -1.58 2.83 -1.82
N PHE A 53 -1.81 2.77 -0.51
CA PHE A 53 -2.49 1.66 0.17
C PHE A 53 -3.98 1.90 0.45
N GLN A 54 -4.42 3.16 0.38
CA GLN A 54 -5.81 3.53 0.65
C GLN A 54 -6.73 3.30 -0.55
N SER A 55 -6.18 3.25 -1.77
CA SER A 55 -6.93 2.99 -3.00
C SER A 55 -7.40 1.53 -3.10
N GLU A 56 -6.62 0.59 -2.56
CA GLU A 56 -6.86 -0.85 -2.66
C GLU A 56 -8.05 -1.35 -1.82
N LYS A 57 -8.46 -0.60 -0.79
CA LYS A 57 -9.68 -0.90 -0.02
C LYS A 57 -10.97 -0.67 -0.80
N LYS A 58 -10.95 0.23 -1.79
CA LYS A 58 -12.13 0.48 -2.63
C LYS A 58 -12.32 -0.59 -3.71
N GLU A 59 -11.25 -1.27 -4.13
CA GLU A 59 -11.32 -2.22 -5.23
C GLU A 59 -11.85 -3.61 -4.80
N LYS A 60 -11.63 -4.03 -3.55
CA LYS A 60 -12.22 -5.29 -3.04
C LYS A 60 -13.73 -5.19 -2.72
N GLU A 61 -14.28 -3.98 -2.55
CA GLU A 61 -15.74 -3.76 -2.50
C GLU A 61 -16.35 -3.52 -3.90
N MET A 62 -15.53 -3.20 -4.90
CA MET A 62 -15.92 -3.07 -6.32
C MET A 62 -15.40 -4.24 -7.16
N LEU A 63 -15.60 -5.48 -6.70
CA LEU A 63 -15.73 -6.62 -7.63
C LEU A 63 -17.21 -6.83 -7.99
N ALA A 64 -17.86 -5.73 -8.39
CA ALA A 64 -18.88 -5.73 -9.42
C ALA A 64 -18.20 -5.14 -10.67
N PRO A 65 -18.36 -5.73 -11.87
CA PRO A 65 -17.49 -5.43 -12.99
C PRO A 65 -17.68 -3.99 -13.49
N ASN A 66 -16.57 -3.25 -13.64
CA ASN A 66 -16.17 -2.45 -14.81
C ASN A 66 -15.56 -1.06 -14.46
N ARG A 67 -14.51 -0.71 -15.22
CA ARG A 67 -13.79 0.59 -15.38
C ARG A 67 -12.78 0.96 -14.28
N PHE A 68 -11.52 1.35 -14.55
CA PHE A 68 -10.91 1.94 -15.74
C PHE A 68 -9.36 1.88 -15.57
N CYS A 69 -8.66 1.03 -16.31
CA CYS A 69 -7.32 1.35 -16.77
C CYS A 69 -7.52 1.98 -18.14
N THR A 70 -7.63 3.31 -18.22
CA THR A 70 -7.41 4.00 -19.50
C THR A 70 -5.99 4.53 -19.52
N PRO A 71 -5.14 4.08 -20.47
CA PRO A 71 -3.86 4.74 -20.72
C PRO A 71 -4.11 6.18 -21.17
N HIS A 72 -3.28 7.07 -20.66
CA HIS A 72 -3.21 8.48 -21.02
C HIS A 72 -2.76 8.62 -22.49
N LEU A 73 -3.64 9.16 -23.35
CA LEU A 73 -3.33 9.81 -24.62
C LEU A 73 -4.30 10.99 -24.79
#